data_AF-A0A6G2JJC6-F1
#
_entry.id   AF-A0A6G2JJC6-F1
#
_cell.length_a   1.000
_cell.length_b   1.000
_cell.length_c   1.000
_cell.angle_alpha   90.00
_cell.angle_beta   90.00
_cell.angle_gamma   90.00
#
_symmetry.space_group_name_H-M   'P 1'
#
loop_
_entity.id
_entity.type
_entity.pdbx_description
1 polymer ?
#
loop_
_entity_poly.entity_id
_entity_poly.type
_entity_poly.pdbx_seq_one_letter_code
_entity_poly.pdbx_strand_id
1 'polypeptide(L)'
;MNYLAHLYFAEDTPESCVGNLMADFVRGPVDRQPYNGAVMRGMRSHVAVDRYTDGHDVVRESKALISPSRRRFAGIIVDICYDHYLARHWTDFSDEPLPAFIKRTYGFLSAYRGDMPPVLSRVIRHMVRYDWLHGYREITGIGRALDGLSMRLRRPNTLAGSVEELEANYDEMEGQFLRFFPDLVRHMETGSGQSREGTRPGPAGTIHEEKQPKPTGATHEEARLKPAGTTHEEAAER
;
A
#
# COMPACT_ATOMS: atom_id res chain seq x y z
N MET A 1 -2.60 -4.91 -5.32
CA MET A 1 -1.96 -3.61 -4.98
C MET A 1 -1.92 -3.47 -3.46
N ASN A 2 -1.42 -2.36 -2.88
CA ASN A 2 -1.50 -2.14 -1.42
C ASN A 2 -2.28 -0.85 -1.09
N TYR A 3 -2.14 -0.34 0.13
CA TYR A 3 -3.02 0.69 0.71
C TYR A 3 -3.14 1.96 -0.12
N LEU A 4 -2.05 2.52 -0.64
CA LEU A 4 -2.08 3.79 -1.37
C LEU A 4 -2.90 3.67 -2.65
N ALA A 5 -2.69 2.62 -3.44
CA ALA A 5 -3.44 2.43 -4.67
C ALA A 5 -4.92 2.11 -4.43
N HIS A 6 -5.25 1.29 -3.42
CA HIS A 6 -6.66 1.07 -3.07
C HIS A 6 -7.35 2.36 -2.62
N LEU A 7 -6.65 3.22 -1.88
CA LEU A 7 -7.16 4.53 -1.48
C LEU A 7 -7.21 5.51 -2.65
N TYR A 8 -6.28 5.43 -3.61
CA TYR A 8 -6.30 6.23 -4.84
C TYR A 8 -7.60 6.01 -5.62
N PHE A 9 -8.09 4.76 -5.69
CA PHE A 9 -9.34 4.41 -6.36
C PHE A 9 -10.60 4.59 -5.50
N ALA A 10 -10.47 4.98 -4.22
CA ALA A 10 -11.62 5.22 -3.36
C ALA A 10 -12.39 6.49 -3.77
N GLU A 11 -13.70 6.47 -3.55
CA GLU A 11 -14.51 7.69 -3.58
C GLU A 11 -14.09 8.59 -2.41
N ASP A 12 -14.26 9.91 -2.53
CA ASP A 12 -13.92 10.89 -1.48
C ASP A 12 -14.96 10.90 -0.34
N THR A 13 -15.16 9.73 0.29
CA THR A 13 -16.06 9.51 1.42
C THR A 13 -15.41 8.61 2.49
N PRO A 14 -15.70 8.81 3.79
CA PRO A 14 -15.24 7.93 4.86
C PRO A 14 -15.55 6.45 4.61
N GLU A 15 -16.76 6.14 4.13
CA GLU A 15 -17.24 4.80 3.87
C GLU A 15 -16.44 4.11 2.76
N SER A 16 -16.14 4.82 1.67
CA SER A 16 -15.39 4.24 0.54
C SER A 16 -13.92 4.01 0.89
N CYS A 17 -13.27 4.96 1.56
CA CYS A 17 -11.88 4.78 2.03
C CYS A 17 -11.77 3.61 3.01
N VAL A 18 -12.67 3.54 4.00
CA VAL A 18 -12.69 2.42 4.95
C VAL A 18 -13.05 1.11 4.27
N GLY A 19 -14.02 1.11 3.35
CA GLY A 19 -14.40 -0.07 2.58
C GLY A 19 -13.25 -0.64 1.76
N ASN A 20 -12.46 0.22 1.10
CA ASN A 20 -11.28 -0.21 0.34
C ASN A 20 -10.23 -0.89 1.23
N LEU A 21 -10.02 -0.42 2.46
CA LEU A 21 -9.11 -1.10 3.39
C LEU A 21 -9.75 -2.35 4.03
N MET A 22 -11.07 -2.36 4.23
CA MET A 22 -11.78 -3.40 4.97
C MET A 22 -11.79 -4.75 4.26
N ALA A 23 -11.71 -4.77 2.93
CA ALA A 23 -11.72 -5.99 2.13
C ALA A 23 -10.66 -7.02 2.59
N ASP A 24 -9.47 -6.57 2.99
CA ASP A 24 -8.39 -7.44 3.50
C ASP A 24 -8.65 -8.03 4.90
N PHE A 25 -9.57 -7.43 5.66
CA PHE A 25 -9.80 -7.76 7.07
C PHE A 25 -11.07 -8.58 7.31
N VAL A 26 -11.82 -8.87 6.25
CA VAL A 26 -13.05 -9.65 6.31
C VAL A 26 -12.83 -11.02 5.68
N ARG A 27 -13.62 -12.01 6.08
CA ARG A 27 -13.56 -13.36 5.50
C ARG A 27 -14.79 -13.63 4.64
N GLY A 28 -14.56 -14.26 3.49
CA GLY A 28 -15.62 -14.67 2.57
C GLY A 28 -16.04 -13.58 1.59
N PRO A 29 -17.07 -13.85 0.76
CA PRO A 29 -17.49 -12.94 -0.31
C PRO A 29 -17.92 -11.59 0.22
N VAL A 30 -17.54 -10.51 -0.46
CA VAL A 30 -17.93 -9.13 -0.11
C VAL A 30 -19.44 -9.01 -0.03
N ASP A 31 -20.20 -9.53 -1.00
CA ASP A 31 -21.67 -9.40 -1.06
C ASP A 31 -22.45 -10.07 0.08
N ARG A 32 -21.76 -10.82 0.96
CA ARG A 32 -22.35 -11.46 2.13
C ARG A 32 -21.99 -10.76 3.45
N GLN A 33 -21.20 -9.69 3.39
CA GLN A 33 -20.78 -8.97 4.58
C GLN A 33 -21.92 -8.06 5.09
N PRO A 34 -22.05 -7.90 6.42
CA PRO A 34 -23.15 -7.15 7.03
C PRO A 34 -22.89 -5.64 7.09
N TYR A 35 -22.10 -5.08 6.17
CA TYR A 35 -21.76 -3.65 6.16
C TYR A 35 -22.75 -2.85 5.31
N ASN A 36 -22.81 -1.54 5.57
CA ASN A 36 -23.68 -0.66 4.79
C ASN A 36 -23.25 -0.62 3.30
N GLY A 37 -24.19 -0.25 2.43
CA GLY A 37 -23.97 -0.28 0.98
C GLY A 37 -22.79 0.56 0.49
N ALA A 38 -22.44 1.67 1.16
CA ALA A 38 -21.31 2.51 0.77
C ALA A 38 -19.95 1.88 1.10
N VAL A 39 -19.81 1.28 2.28
CA VAL A 39 -18.63 0.49 2.66
C VAL A 39 -18.46 -0.69 1.71
N MET A 40 -19.57 -1.37 1.41
CA MET A 40 -19.58 -2.50 0.47
C MET A 40 -19.14 -2.11 -0.94
N ARG A 41 -19.48 -0.91 -1.42
CA ARG A 41 -18.94 -0.39 -2.69
C ARG A 41 -17.42 -0.21 -2.63
N GLY A 42 -16.89 0.34 -1.55
CA GLY A 42 -15.43 0.44 -1.33
C GLY A 42 -14.76 -0.93 -1.33
N MET A 43 -15.36 -1.93 -0.68
CA MET A 43 -14.82 -3.30 -0.67
C MET A 43 -14.84 -3.94 -2.08
N ARG A 44 -15.89 -3.70 -2.88
CA ARG A 44 -15.94 -4.14 -4.28
C ARG A 44 -14.89 -3.44 -5.14
N SER A 45 -14.64 -2.15 -4.90
CA SER A 45 -13.57 -1.40 -5.58
C SER A 45 -12.21 -2.05 -5.32
N HIS A 46 -11.89 -2.38 -4.06
CA HIS A 46 -10.68 -3.10 -3.72
C HIS A 46 -10.57 -4.43 -4.47
N VAL A 47 -11.62 -5.26 -4.46
CA VAL A 47 -11.63 -6.55 -5.17
C VAL A 47 -11.45 -6.37 -6.68
N ALA A 48 -12.01 -5.32 -7.28
CA ALA A 48 -11.82 -5.04 -8.69
C ALA A 48 -10.36 -4.68 -9.02
N VAL A 49 -9.74 -3.82 -8.20
CA VAL A 49 -8.32 -3.48 -8.32
C VAL A 49 -7.45 -4.72 -8.24
N ASP A 50 -7.64 -5.57 -7.23
CA ASP A 50 -6.83 -6.77 -7.05
C ASP A 50 -7.05 -7.79 -8.14
N ARG A 51 -8.30 -8.04 -8.52
CA ARG A 51 -8.61 -8.97 -9.61
C ARG A 51 -7.93 -8.55 -10.92
N TYR A 52 -7.94 -7.26 -11.23
CA TYR A 52 -7.27 -6.75 -12.43
C TYR A 52 -5.75 -6.88 -12.31
N THR A 53 -5.19 -6.46 -11.17
CA THR A 53 -3.75 -6.50 -10.89
C THR A 53 -3.19 -7.91 -10.96
N ASP A 54 -3.83 -8.88 -10.29
CA ASP A 54 -3.38 -10.27 -10.26
C ASP A 54 -3.50 -10.99 -11.60
N GLY A 55 -4.43 -10.54 -12.45
CA GLY A 55 -4.63 -11.04 -13.80
C GLY A 55 -3.70 -10.44 -14.86
N HIS A 56 -2.95 -9.39 -14.53
CA HIS A 56 -2.17 -8.63 -15.52
C HIS A 56 -0.81 -9.26 -15.80
N ASP A 57 -0.47 -9.44 -17.09
CA ASP A 57 0.77 -10.11 -17.50
C ASP A 57 2.04 -9.40 -17.00
N VAL A 58 2.08 -8.06 -17.08
CA VAL A 58 3.21 -7.27 -16.56
C VAL A 58 3.40 -7.46 -15.05
N VAL A 59 2.33 -7.61 -14.27
CA VAL A 59 2.44 -7.87 -12.82
C VAL A 59 3.02 -9.27 -12.57
N ARG A 60 2.70 -10.24 -13.44
CA ARG A 60 3.27 -11.59 -13.38
C ARG A 60 4.77 -11.57 -13.72
N GLU A 61 5.19 -10.73 -14.67
CA GLU A 61 6.61 -10.47 -14.98
C GLU A 61 7.35 -9.92 -13.74
N SER A 62 6.79 -8.93 -13.05
CA SER A 62 7.39 -8.37 -11.82
C SER A 62 7.50 -9.41 -10.71
N LYS A 63 6.45 -10.21 -10.51
CA LYS A 63 6.46 -11.31 -9.52
C LYS A 63 7.53 -12.36 -9.84
N ALA A 64 7.92 -12.52 -11.12
CA ALA A 64 8.94 -13.47 -11.54
C ALA A 64 10.39 -12.99 -11.29
N LEU A 65 10.60 -11.68 -11.12
CA LEU A 65 11.90 -11.11 -10.72
C LEU A 65 12.25 -11.44 -9.27
N ILE A 66 11.24 -11.72 -8.44
CA ILE A 66 11.44 -12.13 -7.05
C ILE A 66 12.03 -13.54 -6.99
N SER A 67 13.07 -13.68 -6.17
CA SER A 67 13.85 -14.89 -6.04
C SER A 67 12.98 -16.11 -5.65
N PRO A 68 13.38 -17.33 -6.04
CA PRO A 68 12.67 -18.54 -5.65
C PRO A 68 12.48 -18.71 -4.13
N SER A 69 13.40 -18.18 -3.31
CA SER A 69 13.33 -18.25 -1.85
C SER A 69 12.25 -17.34 -1.25
N ARG A 70 11.87 -16.27 -1.97
CA ARG A 70 10.81 -15.32 -1.59
C ARG A 70 9.55 -15.42 -2.43
N ARG A 71 9.48 -16.34 -3.40
CA ARG A 71 8.35 -16.53 -4.34
C ARG A 71 6.96 -16.54 -3.69
N ARG A 72 6.81 -17.15 -2.51
CA ARG A 72 5.54 -17.18 -1.77
C ARG A 72 5.03 -15.78 -1.40
N PHE A 73 5.94 -14.83 -1.21
CA PHE A 73 5.66 -13.45 -0.84
C PHE A 73 5.79 -12.48 -2.02
N ALA A 74 6.06 -12.98 -3.23
CA ALA A 74 6.29 -12.14 -4.40
C ALA A 74 5.14 -11.16 -4.64
N GLY A 75 3.88 -11.60 -4.46
CA GLY A 75 2.73 -10.69 -4.57
C GLY A 75 2.79 -9.53 -3.60
N ILE A 76 2.94 -9.80 -2.31
CA ILE A 76 3.03 -8.77 -1.26
C ILE A 76 4.21 -7.82 -1.51
N ILE A 77 5.36 -8.36 -1.92
CA ILE A 77 6.57 -7.57 -2.21
C ILE A 77 6.30 -6.61 -3.39
N VAL A 78 5.74 -7.14 -4.49
CA VAL A 78 5.41 -6.35 -5.68
C VAL A 78 4.32 -5.33 -5.39
N ASP A 79 3.27 -5.68 -4.64
CA ASP A 79 2.19 -4.76 -4.27
C ASP A 79 2.69 -3.55 -3.47
N ILE A 80 3.57 -3.79 -2.48
CA ILE A 80 4.23 -2.72 -1.72
C ILE A 80 5.13 -1.87 -2.62
N CYS A 81 5.88 -2.51 -3.52
CA CYS A 81 6.77 -1.82 -4.45
C CYS A 81 5.99 -0.95 -5.45
N TYR A 82 4.84 -1.41 -5.92
CA TYR A 82 3.97 -0.67 -6.83
C TYR A 82 3.34 0.55 -6.15
N ASP A 83 2.96 0.45 -4.88
CA ASP A 83 2.55 1.62 -4.10
C ASP A 83 3.69 2.64 -3.92
N HIS A 84 4.95 2.17 -3.85
CA HIS A 84 6.11 3.05 -3.86
C HIS A 84 6.26 3.80 -5.19
N TYR A 85 6.18 3.10 -6.32
CA TYR A 85 6.23 3.76 -7.63
C TYR A 85 5.06 4.72 -7.84
N LEU A 86 3.86 4.37 -7.39
CA LEU A 86 2.71 5.28 -7.40
C LEU A 86 3.00 6.55 -6.59
N ALA A 87 3.60 6.43 -5.41
CA ALA A 87 3.98 7.58 -4.60
C ALA A 87 5.09 8.42 -5.26
N ARG A 88 6.03 7.79 -5.98
CA ARG A 88 7.14 8.47 -6.68
C ARG A 88 6.68 9.21 -7.94
N HIS A 89 5.79 8.61 -8.71
CA HIS A 89 5.25 9.12 -9.98
C HIS A 89 3.87 9.75 -9.81
N TRP A 90 3.54 10.20 -8.60
CA TRP A 90 2.20 10.64 -8.25
C TRP A 90 1.65 11.75 -9.17
N THR A 91 2.51 12.68 -9.59
CA THR A 91 2.16 13.80 -10.47
C THR A 91 1.70 13.36 -11.86
N ASP A 92 2.06 12.15 -12.29
CA ASP A 92 1.68 11.61 -13.59
C ASP A 92 0.26 11.02 -13.57
N PHE A 93 -0.27 10.74 -12.38
CA PHE A 93 -1.56 10.07 -12.16
C PHE A 93 -2.59 10.90 -11.37
N SER A 94 -2.20 12.06 -10.85
CA SER A 94 -3.05 12.91 -10.04
C SER A 94 -2.63 14.37 -10.12
N ASP A 95 -3.60 15.26 -10.38
CA ASP A 95 -3.42 16.72 -10.31
C ASP A 95 -3.31 17.21 -8.85
N GLU A 96 -3.91 16.47 -7.91
CA GLU A 96 -3.78 16.78 -6.50
C GLU A 96 -2.38 16.40 -5.99
N PRO A 97 -1.68 17.26 -5.23
CA PRO A 97 -0.42 16.89 -4.58
C PRO A 97 -0.58 15.74 -3.57
N LEU A 98 0.34 14.77 -3.59
CA LEU A 98 0.31 13.60 -2.69
C LEU A 98 0.12 13.96 -1.19
N PRO A 99 0.77 14.99 -0.62
CA PRO A 99 0.53 15.36 0.77
C PRO A 99 -0.91 15.83 1.05
N ALA A 100 -1.56 16.49 0.09
CA ALA A 100 -2.96 16.93 0.23
C ALA A 100 -3.90 15.72 0.17
N PHE A 101 -3.66 14.79 -0.77
CA PHE A 101 -4.39 13.54 -0.88
C PHE A 101 -4.31 12.73 0.42
N ILE A 102 -3.09 12.49 0.94
CA ILE A 102 -2.87 11.74 2.19
C ILE A 102 -3.61 12.40 3.35
N LYS A 103 -3.50 13.72 3.49
CA LYS A 103 -4.18 14.46 4.55
C LYS A 103 -5.70 14.30 4.48
N ARG A 104 -6.29 14.42 3.28
CA ARG A 104 -7.74 14.21 3.09
C ARG A 104 -8.13 12.78 3.45
N THR A 105 -7.42 11.80 2.90
CA THR A 105 -7.69 10.37 3.12
C THR A 105 -7.59 9.98 4.59
N TYR A 106 -6.57 10.45 5.31
CA TYR A 106 -6.48 10.25 6.77
C TYR A 106 -7.62 10.91 7.54
N GLY A 107 -8.09 12.08 7.07
CA GLY A 107 -9.28 12.72 7.59
C GLY A 107 -10.51 11.82 7.46
N PHE A 108 -10.75 11.27 6.28
CA PHE A 108 -11.87 10.33 6.03
C PHE A 108 -11.78 9.06 6.88
N LEU A 109 -10.61 8.41 6.91
CA LEU A 109 -10.38 7.22 7.73
C LEU A 109 -10.59 7.49 9.23
N SER A 110 -10.18 8.68 9.71
CA SER A 110 -10.34 9.08 11.10
C SER A 110 -11.75 9.58 11.44
N ALA A 111 -12.55 9.96 10.44
CA ALA A 111 -13.91 10.45 10.61
C ALA A 111 -14.95 9.32 10.64
N TYR A 112 -14.66 8.17 10.02
CA TYR A 112 -15.60 7.04 10.01
C TYR A 112 -15.91 6.55 11.43
N ARG A 113 -17.20 6.33 11.72
CA ARG A 113 -17.71 5.88 13.03
C ARG A 113 -18.54 4.59 12.93
N GLY A 114 -18.70 4.03 11.73
CA GLY A 114 -19.45 2.79 11.54
C GLY A 114 -18.68 1.57 12.04
N ASP A 115 -19.32 0.41 11.90
CA ASP A 115 -18.73 -0.86 12.30
C ASP A 115 -17.50 -1.20 11.44
N MET A 116 -16.47 -1.73 12.09
CA MET A 116 -15.28 -2.29 11.44
C MET A 116 -14.61 -3.32 12.34
N PRO A 117 -13.83 -4.26 11.78
CA PRO A 117 -13.02 -5.18 12.57
C PRO A 117 -12.05 -4.42 13.51
N PRO A 118 -11.89 -4.82 14.79
CA PRO A 118 -10.97 -4.16 15.71
C PRO A 118 -9.52 -4.10 15.21
N VAL A 119 -9.11 -5.12 14.43
CA VAL A 119 -7.80 -5.16 13.80
C VAL A 119 -7.63 -4.04 12.79
N LEU A 120 -8.62 -3.78 11.94
CA LEU A 120 -8.60 -2.69 10.96
C LEU A 120 -8.57 -1.32 11.67
N SER A 121 -9.37 -1.14 12.71
CA SER A 121 -9.37 0.11 13.50
C SER A 121 -7.96 0.43 14.06
N ARG A 122 -7.27 -0.60 14.56
CA ARG A 122 -5.88 -0.46 15.00
C ARG A 122 -4.96 -0.13 13.82
N VAL A 123 -5.07 -0.83 12.69
CA VAL A 123 -4.25 -0.55 11.49
C VAL A 123 -4.41 0.90 11.04
N ILE A 124 -5.64 1.40 10.90
CA ILE A 124 -5.93 2.80 10.53
C ILE A 124 -5.28 3.77 11.52
N ARG A 125 -5.44 3.55 12.83
CA ARG A 125 -4.84 4.42 13.85
C ARG A 125 -3.30 4.49 13.72
N HIS A 126 -2.66 3.36 13.48
CA HIS A 126 -1.21 3.30 13.29
C HIS A 126 -0.79 3.94 11.96
N MET A 127 -1.53 3.67 10.88
CA MET A 127 -1.31 4.27 9.55
C MET A 127 -1.30 5.79 9.62
N VAL A 128 -2.31 6.38 10.26
CA VAL A 128 -2.42 7.84 10.43
C VAL A 128 -1.33 8.36 11.38
N ARG A 129 -1.09 7.70 12.52
CA ARG A 129 -0.11 8.15 13.52
C ARG A 129 1.32 8.19 13.00
N TYR A 130 1.70 7.22 12.16
CA TYR A 130 3.06 7.06 11.66
C TYR A 130 3.21 7.39 10.18
N ASP A 131 2.19 8.02 9.60
CA ASP A 131 2.14 8.48 8.21
C ASP A 131 2.65 7.45 7.18
N TRP A 132 2.04 6.26 7.18
CA TRP A 132 2.52 5.16 6.34
C TRP A 132 2.45 5.48 4.85
N LEU A 133 1.40 6.17 4.39
CA LEU A 133 1.22 6.49 2.97
C LEU A 133 2.29 7.45 2.46
N HIS A 134 2.73 8.41 3.28
CA HIS A 134 3.85 9.28 2.90
C HIS A 134 5.16 8.50 2.85
N GLY A 135 5.32 7.53 3.76
CA GLY A 135 6.47 6.64 3.82
C GLY A 135 6.71 5.84 2.54
N TYR A 136 5.67 5.59 1.73
CA TYR A 136 5.84 4.91 0.44
C TYR A 136 6.67 5.70 -0.57
N ARG A 137 6.89 7.01 -0.41
CA ARG A 137 7.80 7.76 -1.28
C ARG A 137 9.25 7.30 -1.18
N GLU A 138 9.64 6.70 -0.06
CA GLU A 138 11.02 6.33 0.21
C GLU A 138 11.19 4.81 0.16
N ILE A 139 12.23 4.33 -0.51
CA ILE A 139 12.53 2.90 -0.59
C ILE A 139 12.80 2.30 0.81
N THR A 140 13.42 3.08 1.70
CA THR A 140 13.61 2.72 3.11
C THR A 140 12.28 2.65 3.88
N GLY A 141 11.25 3.38 3.43
CA GLY A 141 9.89 3.29 3.96
C GLY A 141 9.23 1.96 3.65
N ILE A 142 9.30 1.50 2.39
CA ILE A 142 8.79 0.17 2.03
C ILE A 142 9.61 -0.97 2.63
N GLY A 143 10.93 -0.83 2.78
CA GLY A 143 11.76 -1.81 3.48
C GLY A 143 11.29 -2.02 4.93
N ARG A 144 11.07 -0.93 5.67
CA ARG A 144 10.51 -0.98 7.03
C ARG A 144 9.11 -1.61 7.07
N ALA A 145 8.28 -1.38 6.06
CA ALA A 145 6.96 -1.99 5.97
C ALA A 145 7.05 -3.52 5.77
N LEU A 146 7.94 -3.99 4.89
CA LEU A 146 8.19 -5.40 4.62
C LEU A 146 8.75 -6.13 5.84
N ASP A 147 9.75 -5.54 6.52
CA ASP A 147 10.31 -6.10 7.75
C ASP A 147 9.28 -6.10 8.89
N GLY A 148 8.51 -5.02 9.00
CA GLY A 148 7.40 -4.93 9.95
C GLY A 148 6.33 -5.99 9.73
N LEU A 149 6.04 -6.34 8.47
CA LEU A 149 5.13 -7.43 8.12
C LEU A 149 5.74 -8.80 8.45
N SER A 150 7.02 -9.00 8.12
CA SER A 150 7.78 -10.22 8.44
C SER A 150 7.69 -10.56 9.93
N MET A 151 7.88 -9.58 10.82
CA MET A 151 7.81 -9.77 12.27
C MET A 151 6.42 -10.17 12.80
N ARG A 152 5.35 -9.81 12.09
CA ARG A 152 3.97 -10.12 12.50
C ARG A 152 3.54 -11.53 12.06
N LEU A 153 4.25 -12.14 11.11
CA LEU A 153 3.98 -13.50 10.67
C LEU A 153 4.39 -14.49 11.76
N ARG A 154 3.46 -15.35 12.18
CA ARG A 154 3.67 -16.33 13.26
C ARG A 154 4.70 -17.42 12.94
N ARG A 155 5.06 -17.61 11.67
CA ARG A 155 5.96 -18.67 11.22
C ARG A 155 7.25 -18.07 10.68
N PRO A 156 8.38 -18.80 10.79
CA PRO A 156 9.60 -18.43 10.08
C PRO A 156 9.31 -18.16 8.60
N ASN A 157 9.87 -17.07 8.09
CA ASN A 157 9.61 -16.58 6.75
C ASN A 157 10.83 -15.84 6.18
N THR A 158 10.79 -15.57 4.89
CA THR A 158 11.89 -14.97 4.12
C THR A 158 11.62 -13.53 3.72
N LEU A 159 10.58 -12.89 4.27
CA LEU A 159 10.16 -11.55 3.86
C LEU A 159 11.11 -10.45 4.34
N ALA A 160 11.77 -10.65 5.47
CA ALA A 160 12.76 -9.69 5.97
C ALA A 160 13.90 -9.49 4.96
N GLY A 161 14.33 -8.24 4.79
CA GLY A 161 15.37 -7.86 3.82
C GLY A 161 14.95 -7.99 2.34
N SER A 162 13.66 -8.16 2.05
CA SER A 162 13.17 -8.25 0.65
C SER A 162 13.36 -6.98 -0.16
N VAL A 163 13.60 -5.84 0.50
CA VAL A 163 13.92 -4.57 -0.16
C VAL A 163 15.19 -4.66 -1.02
N GLU A 164 16.15 -5.52 -0.66
CA GLU A 164 17.38 -5.72 -1.45
C GLU A 164 17.07 -6.26 -2.87
N GLU A 165 16.03 -7.10 -3.00
CA GLU A 165 15.59 -7.60 -4.31
C GLU A 165 14.85 -6.54 -5.12
N LEU A 166 14.16 -5.61 -4.44
CA LEU A 166 13.54 -4.46 -5.08
C LEU A 166 14.62 -3.50 -5.59
N GLU A 167 15.65 -3.22 -4.80
CA GLU A 167 16.78 -2.37 -5.20
C GLU A 167 17.53 -2.96 -6.40
N ALA A 168 17.77 -4.27 -6.39
CA ALA A 168 18.46 -4.95 -7.48
C ALA A 168 17.69 -4.93 -8.81
N ASN A 169 16.35 -4.85 -8.77
CA ASN A 169 15.47 -4.86 -9.93
C ASN A 169 14.71 -3.54 -10.13
N TYR A 170 15.17 -2.45 -9.50
CA TYR A 170 14.37 -1.24 -9.33
C TYR A 170 13.93 -0.63 -10.66
N ASP A 171 14.85 -0.45 -11.61
CA ASP A 171 14.55 0.19 -12.90
C ASP A 171 13.61 -0.68 -13.75
N GLU A 172 13.77 -2.01 -13.69
CA GLU A 172 12.91 -2.95 -14.44
C GLU A 172 11.50 -2.98 -13.85
N MET A 173 11.35 -3.07 -12.53
CA MET A 173 10.05 -3.03 -11.87
C MET A 173 9.35 -1.67 -12.03
N GLU A 174 10.11 -0.57 -12.07
CA GLU A 174 9.58 0.75 -12.37
C GLU A 174 8.99 0.82 -13.77
N GLY A 175 9.72 0.34 -14.78
CA GLY A 175 9.23 0.27 -16.16
C GLY A 175 7.97 -0.60 -16.29
N GLN A 176 7.91 -1.70 -15.55
CA GLN A 176 6.74 -2.58 -15.49
C GLN A 176 5.55 -1.88 -14.83
N PHE A 177 5.76 -1.16 -13.72
CA PHE A 177 4.72 -0.35 -13.09
C PHE A 177 4.17 0.71 -14.05
N LEU A 178 5.03 1.46 -14.74
CA LEU A 178 4.62 2.52 -15.67
C LEU A 178 3.85 1.97 -16.90
N ARG A 179 4.07 0.71 -17.28
CA ARG A 179 3.25 0.01 -18.29
C ARG A 179 1.91 -0.45 -17.74
N PHE A 180 1.87 -0.90 -16.48
CA PHE A 180 0.69 -1.51 -15.87
C PHE A 180 -0.31 -0.48 -15.31
N PHE A 181 0.15 0.50 -14.53
CA PHE A 181 -0.74 1.34 -13.74
C PHE A 181 -1.72 2.18 -14.60
N PRO A 182 -1.32 2.74 -15.77
CA PRO A 182 -2.27 3.37 -16.68
C PRO A 182 -3.41 2.45 -17.13
N ASP A 183 -3.14 1.16 -17.30
CA ASP A 183 -4.13 0.17 -17.72
C ASP A 183 -5.14 -0.09 -16.59
N LEU A 184 -4.66 -0.17 -15.35
CA LEU A 184 -5.51 -0.26 -14.16
C LEU A 184 -6.39 1.00 -14.01
N VAL A 185 -5.85 2.21 -14.21
CA VAL A 185 -6.63 3.45 -14.16
C VAL A 185 -7.78 3.41 -15.18
N ARG A 186 -7.47 3.09 -16.44
CA ARG A 186 -8.48 2.98 -17.50
C ARG A 186 -9.54 1.91 -17.20
N HIS A 187 -9.12 0.77 -16.65
CA HIS A 187 -10.04 -0.30 -16.26
C HIS A 187 -11.03 0.17 -15.19
N MET A 188 -10.52 0.84 -14.15
CA MET A 188 -11.36 1.33 -13.06
C MET A 188 -12.31 2.45 -13.52
N GLU A 189 -11.92 3.28 -14.47
CA GLU A 189 -12.79 4.33 -15.05
C GLU A 189 -13.93 3.75 -15.88
N THR A 190 -13.63 2.78 -16.75
CA THR A 190 -14.63 2.14 -17.61
C THR A 190 -15.62 1.27 -16.83
N GLY A 191 -15.16 0.60 -15.77
CA GLY A 191 -16.03 -0.22 -14.90
C GLY A 191 -16.96 0.58 -13.98
N SER A 192 -16.67 1.87 -13.75
CA SER A 192 -17.42 2.70 -12.79
C SER A 192 -18.75 3.23 -13.33
N GLY A 193 -18.99 3.23 -14.65
CA GLY A 193 -20.21 3.78 -15.26
C GLY A 193 -20.53 5.24 -14.91
N GLN A 194 -19.61 5.92 -14.24
CA GLN A 194 -19.70 7.31 -13.81
C GLN A 194 -18.59 8.06 -14.52
N SER A 195 -18.96 9.02 -15.37
CA SER A 195 -18.05 10.06 -15.82
C SER A 195 -17.49 10.75 -14.58
N ARG A 196 -16.18 10.61 -14.35
CA ARG A 196 -15.47 11.26 -13.23
C ARG A 196 -15.38 12.76 -13.52
N GLU A 197 -16.37 13.52 -13.10
CA GLU A 197 -16.34 14.97 -13.18
C GLU A 197 -15.64 15.50 -11.92
N GLY A 198 -14.31 15.59 -11.99
CA GLY A 198 -13.46 16.03 -10.88
C GLY A 198 -11.97 15.69 -11.07
N THR A 199 -11.27 16.57 -11.79
CA THR A 199 -9.82 16.84 -11.75
C THR A 199 -8.90 15.67 -11.40
N ARG A 200 -8.77 14.69 -12.30
CA ARG A 200 -7.58 13.84 -12.36
C ARG A 200 -7.23 13.66 -13.84
N PRO A 201 -5.96 13.87 -14.24
CA PRO A 201 -5.61 13.76 -15.64
C PRO A 201 -5.64 12.28 -16.03
N GLY A 202 -6.07 12.00 -17.25
CA GLY A 202 -5.73 10.73 -17.89
C GLY A 202 -4.22 10.63 -18.07
N PRO A 203 -3.64 9.42 -18.22
CA PRO A 203 -2.20 9.24 -18.30
C PRO A 203 -1.62 10.17 -19.37
N ALA A 204 -0.80 11.13 -18.96
CA ALA A 204 -0.16 12.06 -19.88
C ALA A 204 0.85 11.28 -20.72
N GLY A 205 0.50 11.03 -21.97
CA GLY A 205 1.44 10.53 -22.95
C GLY A 205 2.51 11.59 -23.21
N THR A 206 3.63 11.49 -22.51
CA THR A 206 5.02 11.73 -22.99
C THR A 206 5.93 11.63 -21.76
N ILE A 207 6.80 10.61 -21.77
CA ILE A 207 7.79 10.33 -20.74
C ILE A 207 8.85 11.42 -20.79
N HIS A 208 8.91 12.31 -19.80
CA HIS A 208 10.08 13.15 -19.59
C HIS A 208 11.07 12.38 -18.71
N GLU A 209 12.13 11.87 -19.35
CA GLU A 209 13.24 11.17 -18.71
C GLU A 209 14.06 12.14 -17.85
N GLU A 210 13.58 12.43 -16.63
CA GLU A 210 14.37 13.15 -15.63
C GLU A 210 15.15 12.12 -14.78
N LYS A 211 16.39 11.83 -15.20
CA LYS A 211 17.33 10.97 -14.46
C LYS A 211 17.64 11.59 -13.09
N GLN A 212 16.99 11.09 -12.04
CA GLN A 212 17.40 11.31 -10.65
C GLN A 212 18.44 10.25 -10.22
N PRO A 213 19.37 10.59 -9.30
CA PRO A 213 20.52 9.75 -9.00
C PRO A 213 20.11 8.46 -8.29
N LYS A 214 20.78 7.36 -8.65
CA LYS A 214 20.68 6.05 -7.98
C LYS A 214 20.83 6.24 -6.46
N PRO A 215 20.03 5.57 -5.63
CA PRO A 215 20.27 5.55 -4.19
C PRO A 215 21.61 4.87 -3.93
N THR A 216 22.63 5.65 -3.59
CA THR A 216 23.92 5.14 -3.13
C THR A 216 23.71 4.44 -1.79
N GLY A 217 23.98 3.13 -1.76
CA GLY A 217 23.93 2.31 -0.55
C GLY A 217 24.84 2.88 0.53
N ALA A 218 24.24 3.46 1.57
CA ALA A 218 24.91 3.74 2.82
C ALA A 218 24.83 2.48 3.69
N THR A 219 25.99 1.87 3.93
CA THR A 219 26.19 0.84 4.93
C THR A 219 25.75 1.35 6.30
N HIS A 220 24.69 0.77 6.87
CA HIS A 220 24.28 1.07 8.24
C HIS A 220 24.77 -0.01 9.19
N GLU A 221 25.87 0.33 9.86
CA GLU A 221 26.34 -0.27 11.10
C GLU A 221 25.39 0.08 12.25
N GLU A 222 24.97 -0.98 12.96
CA GLU A 222 24.41 -1.09 14.31
C GLU A 222 23.43 -0.03 14.87
N ALA A 223 22.17 -0.45 15.02
CA ALA A 223 21.31 -0.01 16.13
C ALA A 223 20.50 -1.21 16.68
N ARG A 224 21.12 -1.98 17.56
CA ARG A 224 20.54 -3.15 18.22
C ARG A 224 19.71 -2.69 19.43
N LEU A 225 18.41 -2.49 19.27
CA LEU A 225 17.51 -2.29 20.41
C LEU A 225 17.29 -3.64 21.14
N LYS A 226 17.89 -3.79 22.33
CA LYS A 226 17.64 -4.93 23.24
C LYS A 226 16.22 -4.84 23.84
N PRO A 227 15.56 -5.97 24.13
CA PRO A 227 14.24 -5.98 24.77
C PRO A 227 14.36 -5.61 26.25
N ALA A 228 13.48 -4.74 26.74
CA ALA A 228 13.37 -4.41 28.15
C ALA A 228 12.90 -5.64 28.94
N GLY A 229 13.77 -6.11 29.84
CA GLY A 229 13.48 -7.12 30.83
C GLY A 229 12.69 -6.54 32.01
N THR A 230 11.76 -7.34 32.50
CA THR A 230 11.05 -7.22 33.76
C THR A 230 12.01 -7.29 34.94
N THR A 231 11.93 -6.34 35.88
CA THR A 231 12.33 -6.56 37.28
C THR A 231 11.39 -5.81 38.22
N HIS A 232 10.81 -6.58 39.14
CA HIS A 232 10.22 -6.16 40.40
C HIS A 232 11.23 -5.40 41.26
N GLU A 233 10.79 -4.43 42.04
CA GLU A 233 11.42 -4.13 43.34
C GLU A 233 10.41 -3.52 44.32
N GLU A 234 10.43 -4.06 45.54
CA GLU A 234 9.67 -3.71 46.73
C GLU A 234 10.12 -2.37 47.33
N ALA A 235 9.22 -1.70 48.06
CA ALA A 235 9.61 -0.84 49.17
C ALA A 235 8.48 -0.80 50.22
N ALA A 236 8.76 -1.43 51.36
CA ALA A 236 8.05 -1.27 52.63
C ALA A 236 8.90 -0.39 53.58
N GLU A 237 8.25 0.11 54.63
CA GLU A 237 8.75 0.91 55.77
C GLU A 237 8.83 2.44 55.57
N ARG A 238 7.76 3.17 55.91
CA ARG A 238 7.43 3.65 57.28
C ARG A 238 6.06 4.34 57.30
#